data_AF-A0A522ANQ7-F1
#
_entry.id   AF-A0A522ANQ7-F1
#
_cell.length_a   1.000
_cell.length_b   1.000
_cell.length_c   1.000
_cell.angle_alpha   90.00
_cell.angle_beta   90.00
_cell.angle_gamma   90.00
#
_symmetry.space_group_name_H-M   'P 1'
#
loop_
_entity.id
_entity.type
_entity.pdbx_description
1 polymer ?
#
loop_
_entity_poly.entity_id
_entity_poly.type
_entity_poly.pdbx_seq_one_letter_code
_entity_poly.pdbx_strand_id
1 'polypeptide(L)'
;MATEDQILKAVAGATPKLVQLLTSLTPEGRQRAIASALMVFGESLPQGTRQKDKGEDMDTDTPATGEGICQKAAAWMKKNNLSREQLEHVFSIDRNSIDVIASKMPQKTVSKQVVQAYVICGVAAFLKAGELAFADKDARTLCEKVGAYDQANHATYTKRFGNLITGSKDSGWKLTNPGLSEGVKIIKELAPEPTT
;
A
#
# COMPACT_ATOMS: atom_id res chain seq x y z
N MET A 1 1.24 -41.17 28.06
CA MET A 1 1.04 -39.71 27.96
C MET A 1 1.88 -39.08 29.05
N ALA A 2 2.76 -38.12 28.71
CA ALA A 2 3.55 -37.42 29.72
C ALA A 2 2.60 -36.61 30.61
N THR A 3 2.85 -36.56 31.92
CA THR A 3 2.08 -35.71 32.83
C THR A 3 2.41 -34.25 32.57
N GLU A 4 1.48 -33.34 32.85
CA GLU A 4 1.65 -31.90 32.69
C GLU A 4 2.93 -31.39 33.38
N ASP A 5 3.22 -31.91 34.58
CA ASP A 5 4.46 -31.64 35.32
C ASP A 5 5.74 -32.05 34.57
N GLN A 6 5.71 -33.17 33.84
CA GLN A 6 6.85 -33.61 33.03
C GLN A 6 7.07 -32.68 31.83
N ILE A 7 5.99 -32.18 31.24
CA ILE A 7 6.05 -31.22 30.13
C ILE A 7 6.59 -29.88 30.61
N LEU A 8 6.07 -29.34 31.72
CA LEU A 8 6.55 -28.08 32.30
C LEU A 8 8.04 -28.13 32.67
N LYS A 9 8.50 -29.26 33.22
CA LYS A 9 9.92 -29.46 33.54
C LYS A 9 10.79 -29.53 32.29
N ALA A 10 10.31 -30.17 31.22
CA ALA A 10 11.01 -30.21 29.93
C ALA A 10 11.08 -28.81 29.29
N VAL A 11 9.99 -28.04 29.34
CA VAL A 11 9.93 -26.65 28.88
C VAL A 11 10.92 -25.78 29.66
N ALA A 12 10.93 -25.87 31.00
CA ALA A 12 11.88 -25.15 31.84
C ALA A 12 13.34 -25.47 31.51
N GLY A 13 13.64 -26.72 31.13
CA GLY A 13 14.96 -27.13 30.64
C GLY A 13 15.32 -26.60 29.25
N ALA A 14 14.34 -26.28 28.41
CA ALA A 14 14.53 -25.74 27.07
C ALA A 14 14.65 -24.20 27.06
N THR A 15 14.10 -23.51 28.07
CA THR A 15 14.11 -22.05 28.19
C THR A 15 15.50 -21.42 28.06
N PRO A 16 16.58 -21.92 28.69
CA PRO A 16 17.90 -21.31 28.57
C PRO A 16 18.45 -21.31 27.14
N LYS A 17 18.20 -22.40 26.39
CA LYS A 17 18.60 -22.50 24.98
C LYS A 17 17.80 -21.55 24.11
N LEU A 18 16.50 -21.42 24.37
CA LEU A 18 15.63 -20.47 23.68
C LEU A 18 16.10 -19.03 23.91
N VAL A 19 16.41 -18.67 25.16
CA VAL A 19 16.93 -17.34 25.51
C VAL A 19 18.25 -17.06 24.79
N GLN A 20 19.18 -18.03 24.74
CA GLN A 20 20.45 -17.88 24.03
C GLN A 20 20.26 -17.59 22.53
N LEU A 21 19.35 -18.31 21.87
CA LEU A 21 19.02 -18.08 20.45
C LEU A 21 18.40 -16.70 20.23
N LEU A 22 17.45 -16.31 21.09
CA LEU A 22 16.76 -15.03 20.99
C LEU A 22 17.66 -13.84 21.34
N THR A 23 18.66 -14.02 22.20
CA THR A 23 19.58 -12.93 22.59
C THR A 23 20.41 -12.43 21.41
N SER A 24 20.66 -13.28 20.41
CA SER A 24 21.36 -12.89 19.18
C SER A 24 20.53 -11.99 18.25
N LEU A 25 19.22 -11.90 18.48
CA LEU A 25 18.29 -11.08 17.69
C LEU A 25 18.07 -9.71 18.34
N THR A 26 17.70 -8.72 17.51
CA THR A 26 17.22 -7.42 17.97
C THR A 26 15.95 -7.57 18.81
N PRO A 27 15.59 -6.59 19.67
CA PRO A 27 14.34 -6.63 20.44
C PRO A 27 13.10 -6.89 19.58
N GLU A 28 13.04 -6.28 18.40
CA GLU A 28 11.97 -6.45 17.42
C GLU A 28 12.00 -7.85 16.81
N GLY A 29 13.20 -8.35 16.47
CA GLY A 29 13.40 -9.71 15.96
C GLY A 29 12.98 -10.79 16.96
N ARG A 30 13.23 -10.57 18.26
CA ARG A 30 12.75 -11.45 19.34
C ARG A 30 11.23 -11.49 19.42
N GLN A 31 10.59 -10.32 19.35
CA GLN A 31 9.13 -10.22 19.39
C GLN A 31 8.49 -10.91 18.19
N ARG A 32 9.05 -10.77 16.99
CA ARG A 32 8.59 -11.48 15.79
C ARG A 32 8.75 -12.99 15.93
N ALA A 33 9.91 -13.47 16.36
CA ALA A 33 10.15 -14.90 16.54
C ALA A 33 9.17 -15.53 17.56
N ILE A 34 8.87 -14.83 18.66
CA ILE A 34 7.89 -15.27 19.64
C ILE A 34 6.47 -15.23 19.05
N ALA A 35 6.11 -14.18 18.31
CA ALA A 35 4.80 -14.06 17.67
C ALA A 35 4.57 -15.17 16.63
N SER A 36 5.58 -15.49 15.82
CA SER A 36 5.51 -16.60 14.86
C SER A 36 5.33 -17.95 15.55
N ALA A 37 6.00 -18.18 16.68
CA ALA A 37 5.81 -19.40 17.46
C ALA A 37 4.39 -19.51 18.01
N LEU A 38 3.81 -18.42 18.51
CA LEU A 38 2.44 -18.40 19.03
C LEU A 38 1.39 -18.61 17.92
N MET A 39 1.62 -18.11 16.71
CA MET A 39 0.75 -18.38 15.56
C MET A 39 0.67 -19.87 15.20
N VAL A 40 1.75 -20.64 15.38
CA VAL A 40 1.75 -22.09 15.15
C VAL A 40 0.81 -22.81 16.14
N PHE A 41 0.63 -22.25 17.33
CA PHE A 41 -0.32 -22.75 18.34
C PHE A 41 -1.73 -22.17 18.19
N GLY A 42 -1.98 -21.34 17.16
CA GLY A 42 -3.26 -20.66 16.96
C GLY A 42 -3.52 -19.54 17.98
N GLU A 43 -2.49 -19.12 18.71
CA GLU A 43 -2.57 -18.08 19.73
C GLU A 43 -2.03 -16.75 19.18
N SER A 44 -2.80 -15.69 19.31
CA SER A 44 -2.35 -14.32 19.01
C SER A 44 -2.03 -13.61 20.32
N LEU A 45 -0.85 -12.97 20.41
CA LEU A 45 -0.53 -12.10 21.56
C LEU A 45 -1.62 -11.02 21.71
N PRO A 46 -2.13 -10.78 22.92
CA PRO A 46 -2.98 -9.61 23.15
C PRO A 46 -2.17 -8.36 22.81
N GLN A 47 -2.62 -7.63 21.79
CA GLN A 47 -2.05 -6.34 21.43
C GLN A 47 -2.20 -5.39 22.62
N GLY A 48 -1.13 -5.30 23.42
CA GLY A 48 -1.01 -4.26 24.43
C GLY A 48 -1.17 -2.90 23.77
N THR A 49 -2.08 -2.10 24.29
CA THR A 49 -2.33 -0.71 23.92
C THR A 49 -1.02 0.07 23.86
N ARG A 50 -0.51 0.32 22.65
CA ARG A 50 0.55 1.32 22.42
C ARG A 50 -0.06 2.58 21.83
N GLN A 51 -0.12 3.56 22.72
CA GLN A 51 -0.32 4.97 22.47
C GLN A 51 0.67 5.49 21.41
N LYS A 52 0.09 6.07 20.35
CA LYS A 52 0.59 7.13 19.45
C LYS A 52 1.98 7.70 19.78
N ASP A 53 2.98 7.42 18.93
CA ASP A 53 3.90 8.46 18.39
C ASP A 53 4.59 7.98 17.10
N LYS A 54 5.16 8.93 16.36
CA LYS A 54 5.71 8.92 15.00
C LYS A 54 6.87 7.93 14.79
N GLY A 55 7.01 7.50 13.53
CA GLY A 55 8.32 7.23 12.93
C GLY A 55 8.45 5.85 12.27
N GLU A 56 8.41 5.87 10.95
CA GLU A 56 9.15 5.04 9.97
C GLU A 56 9.34 3.53 10.18
N ASP A 57 8.89 2.83 9.13
CA ASP A 57 9.49 1.67 8.47
C ASP A 57 9.32 0.22 8.97
N MET A 58 9.07 -0.60 7.95
CA MET A 58 9.43 -2.00 7.80
C MET A 58 8.58 -3.05 8.54
N ASP A 59 7.40 -3.31 7.98
CA ASP A 59 6.65 -4.54 8.23
C ASP A 59 6.65 -5.42 6.98
N THR A 60 7.56 -6.38 6.96
CA THR A 60 7.53 -7.54 6.07
C THR A 60 6.77 -8.67 6.74
N ASP A 61 5.76 -9.12 5.99
CA ASP A 61 5.25 -10.49 5.85
C ASP A 61 4.24 -11.05 6.88
N THR A 62 2.98 -11.00 6.46
CA THR A 62 2.02 -12.10 6.66
C THR A 62 1.31 -12.33 5.32
N PRO A 63 1.34 -13.55 4.77
CA PRO A 63 0.84 -13.83 3.43
C PRO A 63 -0.68 -14.00 3.41
N ALA A 64 -1.22 -13.87 2.19
CA ALA A 64 -2.60 -14.10 1.75
C ALA A 64 -3.55 -12.90 1.76
N THR A 65 -3.28 -11.91 0.89
CA THR A 65 -4.31 -11.48 -0.08
C THR A 65 -3.69 -10.95 -1.38
N GLY A 66 -3.28 -11.86 -2.27
CA GLY A 66 -3.02 -11.60 -3.70
C GLY A 66 -1.71 -10.86 -4.03
N GLU A 67 -0.84 -11.54 -4.78
CA GLU A 67 0.43 -11.03 -5.35
C GLU A 67 0.35 -9.53 -5.75
N GLY A 68 1.30 -8.73 -5.26
CA GLY A 68 1.60 -7.36 -5.72
C GLY A 68 0.90 -6.19 -5.02
N ILE A 69 -0.12 -6.41 -4.18
CA ILE A 69 -0.89 -5.30 -3.52
C ILE A 69 -0.68 -5.29 -2.01
N CYS A 70 -0.46 -4.11 -1.43
CA CYS A 70 -0.30 -3.98 0.02
C CYS A 70 -1.61 -4.22 0.80
N GLN A 71 -1.53 -4.68 2.05
CA GLN A 71 -2.72 -5.00 2.86
C GLN A 71 -3.64 -3.78 3.10
N LYS A 72 -3.07 -2.57 3.25
CA LYS A 72 -3.84 -1.33 3.38
C LYS A 72 -4.68 -1.04 2.13
N ALA A 73 -4.09 -1.27 0.95
CA ALA A 73 -4.78 -1.15 -0.31
C ALA A 73 -5.87 -2.22 -0.47
N ALA A 74 -5.62 -3.47 -0.05
CA ALA A 74 -6.64 -4.51 -0.05
C ALA A 74 -7.87 -4.14 0.80
N ALA A 75 -7.66 -3.59 2.00
CA ALA A 75 -8.76 -3.10 2.83
C ALA A 75 -9.49 -1.91 2.18
N TRP A 76 -8.74 -0.99 1.56
CA TRP A 76 -9.31 0.15 0.85
C TRP A 76 -10.15 -0.27 -0.38
N MET A 77 -9.70 -1.26 -1.16
CA MET A 77 -10.46 -1.80 -2.29
C MET A 77 -11.79 -2.39 -1.85
N LYS A 78 -11.77 -3.24 -0.80
CA LYS A 78 -12.98 -3.82 -0.21
C LYS A 78 -13.96 -2.75 0.25
N LYS A 79 -13.48 -1.68 0.89
CA LYS A 79 -14.31 -0.56 1.35
C LYS A 79 -14.99 0.20 0.19
N ASN A 80 -14.35 0.26 -0.98
CA ASN A 80 -14.81 1.06 -2.11
C ASN A 80 -15.50 0.23 -3.22
N ASN A 81 -15.67 -1.08 -3.00
CA ASN A 81 -16.17 -2.04 -4.00
C ASN A 81 -15.37 -1.92 -5.30
N LEU A 82 -14.05 -2.10 -5.19
CA LEU A 82 -13.15 -2.23 -6.35
C LEU A 82 -12.72 -3.68 -6.47
N SER A 83 -12.99 -4.28 -7.63
CA SER A 83 -12.53 -5.64 -7.92
C SER A 83 -11.06 -5.62 -8.39
N ARG A 84 -10.36 -6.74 -8.21
CA ARG A 84 -8.99 -6.89 -8.74
C ARG A 84 -8.97 -6.78 -10.27
N GLU A 85 -9.98 -7.33 -10.93
CA GLU A 85 -10.14 -7.27 -12.40
C GLU A 85 -10.19 -5.82 -12.90
N GLN A 86 -10.95 -4.94 -12.24
CA GLN A 86 -10.99 -3.51 -12.56
C GLN A 86 -9.62 -2.85 -12.43
N LEU A 87 -8.86 -3.22 -11.39
CA LEU A 87 -7.52 -2.70 -11.21
C LEU A 87 -6.57 -3.22 -12.29
N GLU A 88 -6.65 -4.50 -12.67
CA GLU A 88 -5.80 -5.09 -13.71
C GLU A 88 -6.02 -4.47 -15.10
N HIS A 89 -7.19 -3.86 -15.35
CA HIS A 89 -7.45 -3.04 -16.54
C HIS A 89 -6.76 -1.66 -16.53
N VAL A 90 -6.52 -1.10 -15.34
CA VAL A 90 -5.95 0.25 -15.17
C VAL A 90 -4.45 0.18 -14.84
N PHE A 91 -4.04 -0.85 -14.13
CA PHE A 91 -2.71 -1.09 -13.59
C PHE A 91 -2.22 -2.50 -13.97
N SER A 92 -0.99 -2.59 -14.47
CA SER A 92 -0.24 -3.84 -14.49
C SER A 92 0.30 -4.08 -13.09
N ILE A 93 -0.23 -5.09 -12.41
CA ILE A 93 0.17 -5.47 -11.06
C ILE A 93 1.09 -6.69 -11.17
N ASP A 94 2.40 -6.45 -11.07
CA ASP A 94 3.41 -7.48 -10.94
C ASP A 94 3.80 -7.69 -9.47
N ARG A 95 4.55 -8.75 -9.18
CA ARG A 95 5.01 -9.06 -7.81
C ARG A 95 5.80 -7.92 -7.15
N ASN A 96 6.49 -7.09 -7.94
CA ASN A 96 7.37 -6.01 -7.45
C ASN A 96 7.08 -4.62 -8.03
N SER A 97 6.17 -4.49 -8.99
CA SER A 97 5.86 -3.23 -9.67
C SER A 97 4.36 -3.10 -9.92
N ILE A 98 3.85 -1.89 -9.70
CA ILE A 98 2.51 -1.49 -10.13
C ILE A 98 2.70 -0.36 -11.13
N ASP A 99 2.46 -0.66 -12.39
CA ASP A 99 2.58 0.29 -13.49
C ASP A 99 1.22 0.63 -14.05
N VAL A 100 0.97 1.89 -14.37
CA VAL A 100 -0.29 2.32 -14.96
C VAL A 100 -0.28 2.00 -16.45
N ILE A 101 -1.23 1.19 -16.90
CA ILE A 101 -1.38 0.76 -18.30
C ILE A 101 -2.47 1.52 -19.05
N ALA A 102 -3.28 2.33 -18.35
CA ALA A 102 -4.33 3.13 -18.96
C ALA A 102 -3.74 4.02 -20.07
N SER A 103 -4.15 3.78 -21.32
CA SER A 103 -3.63 4.51 -22.49
C SER A 103 -4.14 5.95 -22.57
N LYS A 104 -5.26 6.26 -21.92
CA LYS A 104 -5.86 7.59 -21.87
C LYS A 104 -6.69 7.77 -20.61
N MET A 105 -6.67 8.98 -20.06
CA MET A 105 -7.51 9.37 -18.92
C MET A 105 -8.94 9.72 -19.39
N PRO A 106 -9.98 9.46 -18.59
CA PRO A 106 -11.37 9.55 -19.05
C PRO A 106 -11.84 10.99 -19.33
N GLN A 107 -11.18 12.01 -18.75
CA GLN A 107 -11.58 13.41 -18.97
C GLN A 107 -11.18 13.93 -20.35
N LYS A 108 -11.95 14.90 -20.87
CA LYS A 108 -11.77 15.44 -22.23
C LYS A 108 -10.70 16.53 -22.35
N THR A 109 -10.39 17.24 -21.27
CA THR A 109 -9.44 18.36 -21.31
C THR A 109 -8.07 17.96 -20.77
N VAL A 110 -7.01 18.36 -21.47
CA VAL A 110 -5.61 18.08 -21.10
C VAL A 110 -5.33 18.45 -19.64
N SER A 111 -5.78 19.63 -19.20
CA SER A 111 -5.66 20.08 -17.81
C SER A 111 -6.26 19.09 -16.81
N LYS A 112 -7.43 18.51 -17.08
CA LYS A 112 -8.06 17.54 -16.17
C LYS A 112 -7.40 16.17 -16.28
N GLN A 113 -6.98 15.77 -17.48
CA GLN A 113 -6.23 14.52 -17.68
C GLN A 113 -4.92 14.53 -16.89
N VAL A 114 -4.22 15.66 -16.82
CA VAL A 114 -3.02 15.81 -15.97
C VAL A 114 -3.37 15.62 -14.50
N VAL A 115 -4.43 16.26 -13.99
CA VAL A 115 -4.85 16.06 -12.59
C VAL A 115 -5.19 14.60 -12.31
N GLN A 116 -5.91 13.93 -13.22
CA GLN A 116 -6.24 12.51 -13.08
C GLN A 116 -5.02 11.60 -13.14
N ALA A 117 -4.05 11.88 -14.01
CA ALA A 117 -2.80 11.15 -14.08
C ALA A 117 -2.04 11.25 -12.74
N TYR A 118 -1.98 12.43 -12.14
CA TYR A 118 -1.36 12.58 -10.81
C TYR A 118 -2.11 11.83 -9.72
N VAL A 119 -3.45 11.85 -9.74
CA VAL A 119 -4.26 11.08 -8.79
C VAL A 119 -4.01 9.58 -8.94
N ILE A 120 -4.05 9.06 -10.16
CA ILE A 120 -3.80 7.64 -10.46
C ILE A 120 -2.37 7.23 -10.12
N CYS A 121 -1.38 8.10 -10.32
CA CYS A 121 -0.01 7.87 -9.87
C CYS A 121 0.08 7.71 -8.34
N GLY A 122 -0.62 8.57 -7.60
CA GLY A 122 -0.71 8.45 -6.15
C GLY A 122 -1.44 7.18 -5.70
N VAL A 123 -2.48 6.76 -6.44
CA VAL A 123 -3.14 5.48 -6.19
C VAL A 123 -2.19 4.30 -6.48
N ALA A 124 -1.42 4.31 -7.56
CA ALA A 124 -0.43 3.26 -7.85
C ALA A 124 0.61 3.11 -6.72
N ALA A 125 1.13 4.24 -6.22
CA ALA A 125 2.05 4.25 -5.08
C ALA A 125 1.39 3.68 -3.82
N PHE A 126 0.11 4.02 -3.58
CA PHE A 126 -0.66 3.49 -2.47
C PHE A 126 -0.95 2.00 -2.60
N LEU A 127 -1.25 1.51 -3.80
CA LEU A 127 -1.44 0.09 -4.06
C LEU A 127 -0.16 -0.71 -3.75
N LYS A 128 1.00 -0.16 -4.13
CA LYS A 128 2.30 -0.81 -3.99
C LYS A 128 2.82 -0.80 -2.55
N ALA A 129 2.96 0.39 -1.96
CA ALA A 129 3.63 0.58 -0.67
C ALA A 129 2.67 0.90 0.48
N GLY A 130 1.39 1.18 0.19
CA GLY A 130 0.46 1.73 1.17
C GLY A 130 0.72 3.19 1.49
N GLU A 131 1.57 3.85 0.70
CA GLU A 131 1.94 5.24 0.83
C GLU A 131 1.22 6.11 -0.20
N LEU A 132 0.72 7.25 0.25
CA LEU A 132 0.05 8.21 -0.63
C LEU A 132 1.04 9.19 -1.26
N ALA A 133 2.33 9.07 -0.97
CA ALA A 133 3.38 9.93 -1.48
C ALA A 133 3.96 9.40 -2.80
N PHE A 134 4.28 10.29 -3.73
CA PHE A 134 4.83 9.94 -5.04
C PHE A 134 5.69 11.08 -5.60
N ALA A 135 6.63 10.75 -6.47
CA ALA A 135 7.52 11.72 -7.09
C ALA A 135 6.83 12.45 -8.26
N ASP A 136 7.17 13.72 -8.46
CA ASP A 136 6.71 14.49 -9.62
C ASP A 136 7.14 13.87 -10.95
N LYS A 137 8.32 13.24 -10.98
CA LYS A 137 8.85 12.55 -12.16
C LYS A 137 7.95 11.41 -12.63
N ASP A 138 7.45 10.61 -11.70
CA ASP A 138 6.60 9.45 -12.02
C ASP A 138 5.26 9.90 -12.60
N ALA A 139 4.67 10.93 -12.01
CA ALA A 139 3.42 11.51 -12.48
C ALA A 139 3.57 12.19 -13.86
N ARG A 140 4.69 12.86 -14.13
CA ARG A 140 5.00 13.41 -15.47
C ARG A 140 5.18 12.32 -16.51
N THR A 141 5.92 11.27 -16.16
CA THR A 141 6.11 10.11 -17.04
C THR A 141 4.76 9.49 -17.40
N LEU A 142 3.84 9.42 -16.44
CA LEU A 142 2.47 8.99 -16.72
C LEU A 142 1.71 9.98 -17.62
N CYS A 143 1.85 11.29 -17.40
CA CYS A 143 1.25 12.31 -18.28
C CYS A 143 1.74 12.16 -19.74
N GLU A 144 3.02 11.84 -19.94
CA GLU A 144 3.61 11.60 -21.27
C GLU A 144 3.02 10.32 -21.88
N LYS A 145 2.96 9.23 -21.12
CA LYS A 145 2.37 7.95 -21.56
C LYS A 145 0.92 8.10 -22.04
N VAL A 146 0.12 8.92 -21.36
CA VAL A 146 -1.29 9.14 -21.73
C VAL A 146 -1.50 10.27 -22.76
N GLY A 147 -0.42 10.89 -23.26
CA GLY A 147 -0.47 11.98 -24.23
C GLY A 147 -1.05 13.29 -23.69
N ALA A 148 -1.03 13.48 -22.36
CA ALA A 148 -1.54 14.69 -21.70
C ALA A 148 -0.42 15.63 -21.21
N TYR A 149 0.84 15.32 -21.48
CA TYR A 149 1.96 16.15 -21.04
C TYR A 149 2.09 17.41 -21.89
N ASP A 150 1.87 18.56 -21.24
CA ASP A 150 2.08 19.89 -21.82
C ASP A 150 3.10 20.62 -20.94
N GLN A 151 4.36 20.64 -21.38
CA GLN A 151 5.46 21.25 -20.64
C GLN A 151 5.23 22.74 -20.35
N ALA A 152 4.59 23.47 -21.28
CA ALA A 152 4.37 24.92 -21.15
C ALA A 152 3.30 25.23 -20.09
N ASN A 153 2.25 24.40 -20.03
CA ASN A 153 1.11 24.62 -19.13
C ASN A 153 1.15 23.77 -17.85
N HIS A 154 2.12 22.86 -17.70
CA HIS A 154 2.16 21.90 -16.59
C HIS A 154 2.09 22.56 -15.21
N ALA A 155 2.86 23.64 -15.01
CA ALA A 155 2.86 24.39 -13.75
C ALA A 155 1.51 25.08 -13.45
N THR A 156 0.72 25.37 -14.47
CA THR A 156 -0.64 25.91 -14.32
C THR A 156 -1.62 24.80 -13.96
N TYR A 157 -1.42 23.59 -14.50
CA TYR A 157 -2.28 22.44 -14.21
C TYR A 157 -2.05 21.89 -12.80
N THR A 158 -0.83 21.90 -12.29
CA THR A 158 -0.55 21.47 -10.90
C THR A 158 -1.23 22.37 -9.86
N LYS A 159 -1.43 23.66 -10.16
CA LYS A 159 -2.21 24.57 -9.30
C LYS A 159 -3.69 24.17 -9.20
N ARG A 160 -4.21 23.35 -10.12
CA ARG A 160 -5.60 22.87 -10.14
C ARG A 160 -5.82 21.61 -9.33
N PHE A 161 -4.79 21.08 -8.67
CA PHE A 161 -4.93 19.93 -7.75
C PHE A 161 -5.91 20.22 -6.61
N GLY A 162 -6.06 21.49 -6.21
CA GLY A 162 -7.01 21.89 -5.18
C GLY A 162 -6.75 21.14 -3.87
N ASN A 163 -7.75 20.41 -3.38
CA ASN A 163 -7.66 19.60 -2.17
C ASN A 163 -7.34 18.12 -2.44
N LEU A 164 -7.13 17.70 -3.69
CA LEU A 164 -6.93 16.30 -4.06
C LEU A 164 -5.48 15.85 -3.80
N ILE A 165 -4.52 16.74 -4.04
CA ILE A 165 -3.10 16.47 -3.92
C ILE A 165 -2.47 17.65 -3.16
N THR A 166 -1.56 17.33 -2.25
CA THR A 166 -0.75 18.30 -1.50
C THR A 166 0.74 18.06 -1.76
N GLY A 167 1.59 19.01 -1.39
CA GLY A 167 3.04 18.95 -1.61
C GLY A 167 3.50 19.86 -2.73
N SER A 168 4.69 19.58 -3.25
CA SER A 168 5.33 20.38 -4.29
C SER A 168 6.22 19.50 -5.17
N LYS A 169 6.71 20.07 -6.27
CA LYS A 169 7.67 19.40 -7.14
C LYS A 169 8.95 18.99 -6.38
N ASP A 170 9.41 19.81 -5.44
CA ASP A 170 10.68 19.63 -4.75
C ASP A 170 10.57 18.68 -3.55
N SER A 171 9.43 18.68 -2.85
CA SER A 171 9.17 17.78 -1.72
C SER A 171 8.50 16.46 -2.10
N GLY A 172 8.09 16.32 -3.35
CA GLY A 172 7.16 15.28 -3.79
C GLY A 172 5.71 15.62 -3.49
N TRP A 173 4.82 14.86 -4.12
CA TRP A 173 3.38 15.02 -4.02
C TRP A 173 2.77 13.95 -3.12
N LYS A 174 1.65 14.29 -2.49
CA LYS A 174 0.90 13.37 -1.64
C LYS A 174 -0.57 13.45 -1.95
N LEU A 175 -1.17 12.30 -2.19
CA LEU A 175 -2.61 12.16 -2.37
C LEU A 175 -3.32 12.34 -1.03
N THR A 176 -4.39 13.14 -1.02
CA THR A 176 -5.23 13.35 0.18
C THR A 176 -6.39 12.36 0.19
N ASN A 177 -7.16 12.32 1.28
CA ASN A 177 -8.38 11.50 1.33
C ASN A 177 -9.40 11.86 0.23
N PRO A 178 -9.70 13.15 -0.04
CA PRO A 178 -10.48 13.54 -1.22
C PRO A 178 -9.90 13.04 -2.54
N GLY A 179 -8.57 13.13 -2.73
CA GLY A 179 -7.89 12.62 -3.91
C GLY A 179 -8.02 11.11 -4.08
N LEU A 180 -7.95 10.37 -2.97
CA LEU A 180 -8.12 8.91 -2.97
C LEU A 180 -9.55 8.51 -3.36
N SER A 181 -10.56 9.22 -2.85
CA SER A 181 -11.95 9.03 -3.28
C SER A 181 -12.17 9.37 -4.75
N GLU A 182 -11.48 10.39 -5.27
CA GLU A 182 -11.52 10.72 -6.70
C GLU A 182 -10.85 9.63 -7.53
N GLY A 183 -9.73 9.07 -7.06
CA GLY A 183 -9.06 7.92 -7.68
C GLY A 183 -9.98 6.72 -7.90
N VAL A 184 -10.85 6.41 -6.92
CA VAL A 184 -11.88 5.36 -7.07
C VAL A 184 -12.79 5.64 -8.26
N LYS A 185 -13.26 6.89 -8.41
CA LYS A 185 -14.15 7.27 -9.51
C LYS A 185 -13.45 7.12 -10.86
N ILE A 186 -12.19 7.56 -10.95
CA ILE A 186 -11.39 7.45 -12.17
C ILE A 186 -11.22 5.98 -12.57
N ILE A 187 -10.91 5.10 -11.61
CA ILE A 187 -10.78 3.66 -11.87
C ILE A 187 -12.11 3.09 -12.38
N LYS A 188 -13.23 3.44 -11.75
CA LYS A 188 -14.57 2.98 -12.20
C LYS A 188 -14.98 3.53 -13.56
N GLU A 189 -14.53 4.73 -13.93
CA GLU A 189 -14.74 5.29 -15.27
C GLU A 189 -13.88 4.59 -16.33
N LEU A 190 -12.67 4.16 -15.97
CA LEU A 190 -11.74 3.46 -16.87
C LEU A 190 -12.08 1.98 -17.04
N ALA A 191 -12.59 1.34 -15.99
CA ALA A 191 -12.98 -0.06 -15.95
C ALA A 191 -14.40 -0.18 -15.35
N PRO A 192 -15.45 0.09 -16.15
CA PRO A 192 -16.81 -0.16 -15.71
C PRO A 192 -16.98 -1.66 -15.42
N GLU A 193 -17.67 -2.02 -14.33
CA GLU A 193 -18.02 -3.41 -14.02
C GLU A 193 -18.66 -4.07 -15.25
N PRO A 194 -18.37 -5.35 -15.56
CA PRO A 194 -19.09 -6.06 -16.60
C PRO A 194 -20.57 -6.12 -16.19
N THR A 195 -21.41 -5.34 -16.87
CA THR A 195 -22.86 -5.51 -16.83
C THR A 195 -23.16 -6.95 -17.24
N THR A 196 -23.52 -7.76 -16.25
CA THR A 196 -24.07 -9.11 -16.46
C THR A 196 -25.45 -9.01 -17.10
#